data_AF-A0A084B328-F1
#
_entry.id   AF-A0A084B328-F1
#
_cell.length_a   1.000
_cell.length_b   1.000
_cell.length_c   1.000
_cell.angle_alpha   90.00
_cell.angle_beta   90.00
_cell.angle_gamma   90.00
#
_symmetry.space_group_name_H-M   'P 1'
#
loop_
_entity.id
_entity.type
_entity.pdbx_description
1 polymer ?
#
loop_
_entity_poly.entity_id
_entity_poly.type
_entity_poly.pdbx_seq_one_letter_code
_entity_poly.pdbx_strand_id
1 'polypeptide(L)'
;MDEMASLEDILFHEELAKCSSYPEDAKWLEMINYADPTFDVNESQNLNPGHLRDFTRREAIETSAVVGPFFWWTYNKDSTDPCLQLIFRKSDVQRKSMSHGWELLLSYSFRTRLTSGYAKGTPRDGGIEAMLKQLKRLKNIHPLDSSTLLLYHELGSGNERAQRVLRERVREMENALIDRYAASAGSGYLKDRSFDLDTINRDLAGLQCRALQKRPQAWKHVVERMEQAAMAYYEHLPDKERTVEMVQAHNEVLSRLNFMKSKLEGLENYTHTTLQRLSQLREIVTTLTAKLESRLSIELAFQQHRIANASRKDTKEANPIVSNYFWVYFATFIPLTALVLGAWWKLNESTLGLFGEDAHVEEMEDEVMRNIQQRTGTRVSAKLNEAIMSQGMSSNIV
;
A
#
# COMPACT_ATOMS: atom_id res chain seq x y z
N MET A 1 31.49 33.21 31.72
CA MET A 1 30.06 33.56 31.76
C MET A 1 29.46 32.72 30.67
N ASP A 2 29.19 31.46 31.01
CA ASP A 2 28.75 30.43 30.07
C ASP A 2 27.31 30.74 29.67
N GLU A 3 27.10 30.97 28.37
CA GLU A 3 25.78 30.88 27.76
C GLU A 3 25.29 29.44 27.97
N MET A 4 24.32 29.25 28.88
CA MET A 4 23.57 28.00 28.96
C MET A 4 22.89 27.80 27.61
N ALA A 5 23.45 26.91 26.78
CA ALA A 5 22.80 26.41 25.59
C ALA A 5 21.38 25.97 25.96
N SER A 6 20.40 26.43 25.19
CA SER A 6 19.00 26.16 25.50
C SER A 6 18.74 24.65 25.47
N LEU A 7 17.79 24.18 26.27
CA LEU A 7 17.37 22.77 26.26
C LEU A 7 16.97 22.31 24.85
N GLU A 8 16.45 23.23 24.03
CA GLU A 8 16.12 23.02 22.63
C GLU A 8 17.37 22.78 21.77
N ASP A 9 18.46 23.52 21.99
CA ASP A 9 19.73 23.31 21.27
C ASP A 9 20.34 21.95 21.61
N ILE A 10 20.24 21.53 22.87
CA ILE A 10 20.73 20.22 23.33
C ILE A 10 19.91 19.10 22.71
N LEU A 11 18.57 19.20 22.74
CA LEU A 11 17.68 18.21 22.12
C LEU A 11 17.90 18.14 20.60
N PHE A 12 18.07 19.29 19.95
CA PHE A 12 18.32 19.37 18.51
C PHE A 12 19.65 18.70 18.14
N HIS A 13 20.70 18.92 18.91
CA HIS A 13 22.00 18.26 18.70
C HIS A 13 21.98 16.76 19.03
N GLU A 14 21.22 16.33 20.04
CA GLU A 14 21.01 14.89 20.31
C GLU A 14 20.25 14.19 19.20
N GLU A 15 19.23 14.82 18.61
CA GLU A 15 18.50 14.27 17.47
C GLU A 15 19.34 14.30 16.19
N LEU A 16 20.12 15.36 15.95
CA LEU A 16 21.10 15.40 14.87
C LEU A 16 22.16 14.30 14.99
N ALA A 17 22.59 13.95 16.21
CA ALA A 17 23.53 12.87 16.45
C ALA A 17 22.92 11.48 16.17
N LYS A 18 21.59 11.35 16.23
CA LYS A 18 20.84 10.14 15.84
C LYS A 18 20.58 10.07 14.33
N CYS A 19 20.66 11.19 13.62
CA CYS A 19 20.53 11.24 12.16
C CYS A 19 21.76 10.60 11.50
N SER A 20 21.54 9.54 10.72
CA SER A 20 22.58 8.96 9.87
C SER A 20 22.75 9.82 8.61
N SER A 21 23.87 10.52 8.49
CA SER A 21 24.26 11.18 7.25
C SER A 21 24.85 10.14 6.29
N TYR A 22 24.24 9.98 5.11
CA TYR A 22 24.81 9.15 4.05
C TYR A 22 25.47 10.06 3.01
N PRO A 23 26.75 9.86 2.68
CA PRO A 23 27.35 10.53 1.53
C PRO A 23 26.67 10.00 0.28
N GLU A 24 25.83 10.83 -0.33
CA GLU A 24 25.32 10.56 -1.67
C GLU A 24 26.43 10.90 -2.67
N ASP A 25 26.82 9.93 -3.51
CA ASP A 25 27.64 10.16 -4.71
C ASP A 25 26.80 10.91 -5.77
N ALA A 26 26.38 12.12 -5.40
CA ALA A 26 25.53 12.98 -6.20
C ALA A 26 26.38 13.69 -7.24
N LYS A 27 26.19 13.32 -8.51
CA LYS A 27 26.66 14.11 -9.64
C LYS A 27 25.65 15.23 -9.88
N TRP A 28 26.15 16.44 -10.06
CA TRP A 28 25.35 17.63 -10.31
C TRP A 28 25.58 18.05 -11.76
N LEU A 29 24.50 18.43 -12.43
CA LEU A 29 24.58 19.04 -13.75
C LEU A 29 23.94 20.42 -13.68
N GLU A 30 24.73 21.44 -14.03
CA GLU A 30 24.20 22.77 -14.31
C GLU A 30 23.55 22.72 -15.70
N MET A 31 22.25 23.03 -15.73
CA MET A 31 21.47 23.12 -16.95
C MET A 31 21.22 24.59 -17.25
N ILE A 32 21.82 25.07 -18.33
CA ILE A 32 21.48 26.38 -18.90
C ILE A 32 20.84 26.12 -20.24
N ASN A 33 19.55 26.43 -20.34
CA ASN A 33 18.75 26.18 -21.53
C ASN A 33 18.37 27.51 -22.18
N TYR A 34 18.86 27.73 -23.40
CA TYR A 34 18.76 29.00 -24.10
C TYR A 34 17.64 28.96 -25.14
N ALA A 35 16.96 30.10 -25.35
CA ALA A 35 16.02 30.26 -26.46
C ALA A 35 16.70 30.18 -27.84
N ASP A 36 18.04 30.28 -27.88
CA ASP A 36 18.88 30.07 -29.05
C ASP A 36 19.72 28.78 -28.83
N PRO A 37 19.50 27.72 -29.64
CA PRO A 37 20.17 26.43 -29.49
C PRO A 37 21.71 26.47 -29.61
N THR A 38 22.28 27.56 -30.14
CA THR A 38 23.74 27.70 -30.31
C THR A 38 24.49 27.93 -29.00
N PHE A 39 23.78 28.29 -27.92
CA PHE A 39 24.37 28.57 -26.62
C PHE A 39 24.15 27.45 -25.58
N ASP A 40 23.50 26.34 -25.95
CA ASP A 40 23.24 25.23 -25.02
C ASP A 40 24.55 24.62 -24.49
N VAL A 41 24.86 24.89 -23.22
CA VAL A 41 25.99 24.28 -22.50
C VAL A 41 25.45 23.30 -21.45
N ASN A 42 25.95 22.07 -21.47
CA ASN A 42 25.73 21.07 -20.42
C ASN A 42 27.10 20.67 -19.86
N GLU A 43 27.53 21.33 -18.79
CA GLU A 43 28.79 21.05 -18.13
C GLU A 43 28.54 20.33 -16.79
N SER A 44 29.14 19.14 -16.65
CA SER A 44 29.23 18.45 -15.36
C SER A 44 30.40 19.03 -14.58
N GLN A 45 30.14 19.86 -13.58
CA GLN A 45 31.16 20.40 -12.69
C GLN A 45 30.99 19.85 -11.26
N ASN A 46 32.10 19.66 -10.55
CA ASN A 46 32.07 19.44 -9.10
C ASN A 46 31.75 20.78 -8.41
N LEU A 47 30.73 20.79 -7.56
CA LEU A 47 30.23 22.01 -6.92
C LEU A 47 31.30 22.72 -6.08
N ASN A 48 31.57 23.97 -6.43
CA ASN A 48 32.21 24.92 -5.52
C ASN A 48 31.10 25.56 -4.66
N PRO A 49 31.15 25.51 -3.31
CA PRO A 49 30.12 26.09 -2.44
C PRO A 49 29.81 27.58 -2.71
N GLY A 50 30.74 28.31 -3.33
CA GLY A 50 30.55 29.69 -3.76
C GLY A 50 29.50 29.89 -4.86
N HIS A 51 29.37 28.96 -5.82
CA HIS A 51 28.36 29.06 -6.89
C HIS A 51 26.94 28.78 -6.39
N LEU A 52 26.80 28.00 -5.31
CA LEU A 52 25.53 27.77 -4.64
C LEU A 52 24.98 29.09 -4.05
N ARG A 53 25.86 29.96 -3.53
CA ARG A 53 25.47 31.24 -2.92
C ARG A 53 24.89 32.25 -3.93
N ASP A 54 25.41 32.30 -5.15
CA ASP A 54 24.88 33.18 -6.19
C ASP A 54 23.52 32.69 -6.73
N PHE A 55 23.28 31.37 -6.72
CA PHE A 55 21.95 30.82 -7.02
C PHE A 55 20.93 31.00 -5.89
N THR A 56 21.36 30.96 -4.62
CA THR A 56 20.49 31.24 -3.46
C THR A 56 19.97 32.68 -3.39
N ARG A 57 20.41 33.61 -4.26
CA ARG A 57 19.70 34.88 -4.46
C ARG A 57 18.28 34.70 -5.01
N ARG A 58 17.93 33.53 -5.50
CA ARG A 58 16.57 33.12 -5.87
C ARG A 58 16.17 31.93 -5.01
N GLU A 59 15.44 32.18 -3.92
CA GLU A 59 14.80 31.22 -2.99
C GLU A 59 14.89 29.73 -3.37
N ALA A 60 16.07 29.13 -3.23
CA ALA A 60 16.21 27.68 -3.35
C ALA A 60 15.77 27.10 -2.02
N ILE A 61 14.50 26.70 -1.94
CA ILE A 61 13.93 26.13 -0.71
C ILE A 61 14.56 24.75 -0.48
N GLU A 62 15.15 24.55 0.69
CA GLU A 62 15.66 23.24 1.09
C GLU A 62 14.49 22.24 1.13
N THR A 63 14.55 21.20 0.30
CA THR A 63 13.49 20.18 0.26
C THR A 63 13.89 18.85 0.88
N SER A 64 15.03 18.77 1.56
CA SER A 64 15.65 17.54 2.11
C SER A 64 14.65 16.60 2.80
N ALA A 65 13.68 17.14 3.56
CA ALA A 65 12.67 16.39 4.31
C ALA A 65 11.43 15.88 3.51
N VAL A 66 11.25 16.24 2.24
CA VAL A 66 10.02 15.94 1.49
C VAL A 66 9.99 14.48 1.00
N VAL A 67 9.00 13.69 1.41
CA VAL A 67 8.89 12.26 1.02
C VAL A 67 7.96 12.08 -0.19
N GLY A 68 8.37 11.22 -1.13
CA GLY A 68 7.56 10.85 -2.30
C GLY A 68 7.71 11.81 -3.49
N PRO A 69 6.80 11.72 -4.49
CA PRO A 69 6.83 12.62 -5.63
C PRO A 69 6.31 14.00 -5.23
N PHE A 70 7.07 15.03 -5.55
CA PHE A 70 6.76 16.41 -5.17
C PHE A 70 7.08 17.37 -6.31
N PHE A 71 6.10 18.19 -6.65
CA PHE A 71 6.26 19.30 -7.59
C PHE A 71 5.74 20.57 -6.96
N TRP A 72 6.58 21.59 -6.93
CA TRP A 72 6.26 22.91 -6.41
C TRP A 72 6.68 23.96 -7.41
N TRP A 73 5.94 25.05 -7.45
CA TRP A 73 6.26 26.20 -8.28
C TRP A 73 5.84 27.48 -7.57
N THR A 74 6.53 28.56 -7.89
CA THR A 74 6.13 29.92 -7.53
C THR A 74 6.48 30.89 -8.64
N TYR A 75 5.71 31.96 -8.74
CA TYR A 75 6.02 33.08 -9.60
C TYR A 75 6.42 34.27 -8.72
N ASN A 76 7.70 34.64 -8.79
CA ASN A 76 8.20 35.81 -8.10
C ASN A 76 7.96 37.05 -8.98
N LYS A 77 7.16 37.98 -8.44
CA LYS A 77 6.78 39.26 -9.05
C LYS A 77 7.81 40.39 -8.84
N ASP A 78 8.96 40.12 -8.23
CA ASP A 78 9.97 41.12 -7.92
C ASP A 78 10.28 42.05 -9.10
N SER A 79 10.36 43.35 -8.82
CA SER A 79 10.33 44.42 -9.82
C SER A 79 11.51 44.44 -10.79
N THR A 80 12.58 43.69 -10.51
CA THR A 80 13.82 43.71 -11.29
C THR A 80 13.97 42.55 -12.27
N ASP A 81 13.40 41.36 -12.01
CA ASP A 81 13.40 40.24 -12.95
C ASP A 81 12.34 39.22 -12.54
N PRO A 82 11.12 39.29 -13.12
CA PRO A 82 10.10 38.31 -12.81
C PRO A 82 10.58 36.92 -13.21
N CYS A 83 10.44 35.95 -12.30
CA CYS A 83 10.91 34.59 -12.54
C CYS A 83 9.90 33.54 -12.07
N LEU A 84 9.85 32.44 -12.81
CA LEU A 84 9.10 31.24 -12.45
C LEU A 84 10.08 30.21 -11.89
N GLN A 85 9.93 29.85 -10.63
CA GLN A 85 10.72 28.81 -10.00
C GLN A 85 9.93 27.50 -10.01
N LEU A 86 10.62 26.40 -10.31
CA LEU A 86 10.08 25.06 -10.37
C LEU A 86 10.98 24.13 -9.55
N ILE A 87 10.39 23.33 -8.68
CA ILE A 87 11.07 22.27 -7.96
C ILE A 87 10.34 20.98 -8.26
N PHE A 88 11.04 20.00 -8.83
CA PHE A 88 10.50 18.67 -9.07
C PHE A 88 11.44 17.63 -8.47
N ARG A 89 10.93 16.81 -7.56
CA ARG A 89 11.71 15.75 -6.94
C ARG A 89 10.94 14.46 -6.82
N LYS A 90 11.72 13.39 -6.76
CA LYS A 90 11.32 12.10 -6.25
C LYS A 90 12.35 11.71 -5.20
N SER A 91 11.97 11.86 -3.94
CA SER A 91 12.75 11.31 -2.83
C SER A 91 12.35 9.85 -2.65
N ASP A 92 13.31 8.94 -2.73
CA ASP A 92 13.04 7.51 -2.62
C ASP A 92 13.51 6.91 -1.29
N VAL A 93 12.79 5.85 -0.97
CA VAL A 93 12.94 4.97 0.18
C VAL A 93 14.24 4.20 0.05
N GLN A 94 15.01 4.16 1.13
CA GLN A 94 16.26 3.40 1.21
C GLN A 94 16.02 1.94 0.81
N ARG A 95 16.61 1.50 -0.30
CA ARG A 95 16.51 0.11 -0.75
C ARG A 95 17.89 -0.52 -0.67
N LYS A 96 18.06 -1.44 0.28
CA LYS A 96 19.34 -2.16 0.50
C LYS A 96 20.53 -1.19 0.64
N SER A 97 20.42 -0.23 1.58
CA SER A 97 21.43 0.78 1.92
C SER A 97 21.84 1.76 0.81
N MET A 98 21.07 1.91 -0.27
CA MET A 98 21.28 2.93 -1.30
C MET A 98 20.05 3.82 -1.42
N SER A 99 20.26 5.14 -1.52
CA SER A 99 19.21 6.08 -1.89
C SER A 99 18.94 5.94 -3.39
N HIS A 100 17.67 6.02 -3.75
CA HIS A 100 17.21 6.19 -5.12
C HIS A 100 16.52 7.54 -5.17
N GLY A 101 16.47 8.16 -6.35
CA GLY A 101 15.84 9.47 -6.47
C GLY A 101 16.63 10.46 -7.28
N TRP A 102 15.92 11.55 -7.54
CA TRP A 102 16.39 12.67 -8.31
C TRP A 102 15.65 13.93 -7.87
N GLU A 103 16.29 15.07 -8.13
CA GLU A 103 15.82 16.40 -7.80
C GLU A 103 16.20 17.33 -8.94
N LEU A 104 15.25 18.15 -9.35
CA LEU A 104 15.37 19.12 -10.43
C LEU A 104 14.88 20.46 -9.89
N LEU A 105 15.76 21.46 -9.89
CA LEU A 105 15.41 22.84 -9.57
C LEU A 105 15.66 23.70 -10.79
N LEU A 106 14.62 24.42 -11.22
CA LEU A 106 14.66 25.30 -12.37
C LEU A 106 14.17 26.69 -11.99
N SER A 107 14.75 27.70 -12.62
CA SER A 107 14.33 29.10 -12.57
C SER A 107 14.28 29.63 -13.99
N TYR A 108 13.09 29.99 -14.43
CA TYR A 108 12.89 30.68 -15.69
C TYR A 108 12.80 32.19 -15.47
N SER A 109 13.67 32.95 -16.12
CA SER A 109 13.59 34.42 -16.14
C SER A 109 12.78 34.87 -17.35
N PHE A 110 11.72 35.65 -17.11
CA PHE A 110 10.93 36.24 -18.20
C PHE A 110 11.69 37.35 -18.93
N ARG A 111 12.68 37.98 -18.29
CA ARG A 111 13.51 39.01 -18.93
C ARG A 111 14.52 38.39 -19.90
N THR A 112 15.29 37.42 -19.45
CA THR A 112 16.36 36.82 -20.25
C THR A 112 15.87 35.68 -21.13
N ARG A 113 14.68 35.15 -20.84
CA ARG A 113 14.09 33.97 -21.48
C ARG A 113 14.92 32.70 -21.31
N LEU A 114 15.71 32.64 -20.24
CA LEU A 114 16.56 31.51 -19.92
C LEU A 114 15.93 30.69 -18.81
N THR A 115 15.93 29.37 -19.00
CA THR A 115 15.70 28.42 -17.91
C THR A 115 17.05 27.98 -17.41
N SER A 116 17.43 28.44 -16.22
CA SER A 116 18.63 27.98 -15.52
C SER A 116 18.23 27.04 -14.39
N GLY A 117 19.09 26.09 -14.04
CA GLY A 117 18.78 25.16 -12.97
C GLY A 117 19.82 24.09 -12.75
N TYR A 118 19.56 23.23 -11.77
CA TYR A 118 20.39 22.07 -11.51
C TYR A 118 19.56 20.79 -11.45
N ALA A 119 20.17 19.70 -11.90
CA ALA A 119 19.64 18.36 -11.75
C ALA A 119 20.61 17.53 -10.91
N LYS A 120 20.07 16.84 -9.92
CA LYS A 120 20.77 15.87 -9.07
C LYS A 120 20.05 14.54 -9.20
N GLY A 121 20.78 13.44 -9.33
CA GLY A 121 20.15 12.13 -9.28
C GLY A 121 21.14 10.99 -9.28
N THR A 122 20.63 9.80 -8.96
CA THR A 122 21.46 8.60 -8.91
C THR A 122 21.73 8.05 -10.32
N PRO A 123 22.96 7.60 -10.64
CA PRO A 123 23.32 7.15 -11.98
C PRO A 123 22.46 5.97 -12.50
N ARG A 124 21.90 5.17 -11.58
CA ARG A 124 21.15 3.95 -11.92
C ARG A 124 19.76 4.24 -12.48
N ASP A 125 19.14 5.36 -12.09
CA ASP A 125 17.79 5.69 -12.53
C ASP A 125 17.78 6.17 -13.98
N GLY A 126 18.91 6.65 -14.52
CA GLY A 126 19.07 7.05 -15.93
C GLY A 126 18.14 8.16 -16.44
N GLY A 127 17.19 8.62 -15.61
CA GLY A 127 16.14 9.54 -16.00
C GLY A 127 16.66 10.93 -16.37
N ILE A 128 17.65 11.43 -15.63
CA ILE A 128 18.29 12.71 -15.94
C ILE A 128 19.03 12.64 -17.27
N GLU A 129 19.83 11.59 -17.49
CA GLU A 129 20.57 11.41 -18.75
C GLU A 129 19.63 11.26 -19.96
N ALA A 130 18.54 10.49 -19.79
CA ALA A 130 17.51 10.32 -20.80
C ALA A 130 16.79 11.64 -21.13
N MET A 131 16.42 12.40 -20.09
CA MET A 131 15.82 13.73 -20.21
C MET A 131 16.74 14.68 -20.98
N LEU A 132 18.02 14.77 -20.61
CA LEU A 132 18.99 15.64 -21.28
C LEU A 132 19.19 15.28 -22.76
N LYS A 133 19.25 13.99 -23.08
CA LYS A 133 19.35 13.52 -24.46
C LYS A 133 18.13 13.92 -25.29
N GLN A 134 16.94 13.95 -24.67
CA GLN A 134 15.71 14.36 -25.34
C GLN A 134 15.61 15.89 -25.46
N LEU A 135 16.00 16.65 -24.43
CA LEU A 135 16.04 18.11 -24.44
C LEU A 135 16.90 18.65 -25.60
N LYS A 136 18.10 18.07 -25.81
CA LYS A 136 19.00 18.44 -26.92
C LYS A 136 18.40 18.25 -28.32
N ARG A 137 17.27 17.55 -28.44
CA ARG A 137 16.59 17.30 -29.72
C ARG A 137 15.40 18.23 -29.94
N LEU A 138 14.96 18.94 -28.90
CA LEU A 138 13.89 19.92 -29.01
C LEU A 138 14.45 21.20 -29.62
N LYS A 139 13.68 21.80 -30.53
CA LYS A 139 14.05 23.06 -31.19
C LYS A 139 13.52 24.28 -30.43
N ASN A 140 12.34 24.15 -29.83
CA ASN A 140 11.68 25.18 -29.05
C ASN A 140 11.47 24.61 -27.66
N ILE A 141 12.05 25.25 -26.65
CA ILE A 141 12.10 24.68 -25.30
C ILE A 141 11.18 25.48 -24.39
N HIS A 142 10.16 24.79 -23.91
CA HIS A 142 9.27 25.29 -22.88
C HIS A 142 9.94 25.10 -21.50
N PRO A 143 9.77 26.03 -20.54
CA PRO A 143 10.40 25.91 -19.21
C PRO A 143 10.04 24.61 -18.46
N LEU A 144 8.85 24.07 -18.72
CA LEU A 144 8.38 22.81 -18.16
C LEU A 144 8.79 21.56 -18.95
N ASP A 145 9.49 21.65 -20.08
CA ASP A 145 9.87 20.47 -20.87
C ASP A 145 10.75 19.52 -20.06
N SER A 146 11.77 20.03 -19.36
CA SER A 146 12.63 19.22 -18.49
C SER A 146 11.80 18.43 -17.47
N SER A 147 10.88 19.11 -16.79
CA SER A 147 10.00 18.46 -15.81
C SER A 147 9.05 17.45 -16.46
N THR A 148 8.51 17.77 -17.63
CA THR A 148 7.56 16.90 -18.36
C THR A 148 8.24 15.63 -18.88
N LEU A 149 9.45 15.75 -19.43
CA LEU A 149 10.23 14.61 -19.90
C LEU A 149 10.64 13.68 -18.75
N LEU A 150 11.03 14.26 -17.61
CA LEU A 150 11.36 13.50 -16.41
C LEU A 150 10.15 12.76 -15.83
N LEU A 151 8.99 13.42 -15.82
CA LEU A 151 7.71 12.80 -15.48
C LEU A 151 7.39 11.61 -16.42
N TYR A 152 7.58 11.78 -17.72
CA TYR A 152 7.36 10.72 -18.71
C TYR A 152 8.25 9.50 -18.47
N HIS A 153 9.52 9.75 -18.13
CA HIS A 153 10.46 8.68 -17.81
C HIS A 153 9.99 7.91 -16.55
N GLU A 154 9.60 8.61 -15.49
CA GLU A 154 9.20 8.00 -14.23
C GLU A 154 7.85 7.25 -14.31
N LEU A 155 6.93 7.76 -15.13
CA LEU A 155 5.62 7.16 -15.40
C LEU A 155 5.64 6.24 -16.64
N GLY A 156 6.82 5.81 -17.08
CA GLY A 156 7.00 4.92 -18.22
C GLY A 156 6.23 3.58 -18.10
N SER A 157 6.32 2.77 -19.15
CA SER A 157 5.53 1.53 -19.31
C SER A 157 5.80 0.44 -18.26
N GLY A 158 6.88 0.57 -17.48
CA GLY A 158 7.23 -0.36 -16.40
C GLY A 158 6.13 -0.49 -15.35
N ASN A 159 5.51 0.62 -14.94
CA ASN A 159 4.47 0.63 -13.90
C ASN A 159 3.20 -0.09 -14.40
N GLU A 160 2.78 0.19 -15.64
CA GLU A 160 1.63 -0.48 -16.25
C GLU A 160 1.85 -1.99 -16.38
N ARG A 161 3.05 -2.41 -16.82
CA ARG A 161 3.39 -3.83 -16.94
C ARG A 161 3.36 -4.52 -15.58
N ALA A 162 3.91 -3.88 -14.54
CA ALA A 162 3.89 -4.39 -13.18
C ALA A 162 2.45 -4.57 -12.66
N GLN A 163 1.55 -3.61 -12.90
CA GLN A 163 0.13 -3.71 -12.52
C GLN A 163 -0.60 -4.82 -13.30
N ARG A 164 -0.28 -5.04 -14.58
CA ARG A 164 -0.84 -6.17 -15.36
C ARG A 164 -0.43 -7.52 -14.80
N VAL A 165 0.86 -7.70 -14.50
CA VAL A 165 1.40 -8.94 -13.89
C VAL A 165 0.78 -9.17 -12.52
N LEU A 166 0.65 -8.11 -11.71
CA LEU A 166 -0.01 -8.18 -10.41
C LEU A 166 -1.44 -8.71 -10.53
N ARG A 167 -2.22 -8.18 -11.48
CA ARG A 167 -3.60 -8.61 -11.70
C ARG A 167 -3.71 -10.06 -12.17
N GLU A 168 -2.80 -10.49 -13.03
CA GLU A 168 -2.72 -11.89 -13.46
C GLU A 168 -2.48 -12.81 -12.27
N ARG A 169 -1.54 -12.45 -11.39
CA ARG A 169 -1.27 -13.20 -10.16
C ARG A 169 -2.46 -13.24 -9.19
N VAL A 170 -3.21 -12.14 -9.07
CA VAL A 170 -4.46 -12.13 -8.28
C VAL A 170 -5.48 -13.10 -8.85
N ARG A 171 -5.64 -13.15 -10.18
CA ARG A 171 -6.56 -14.10 -10.83
C ARG A 171 -6.13 -15.56 -10.65
N GLU A 172 -4.84 -15.84 -10.73
CA GLU A 172 -4.31 -17.18 -10.47
C GLU A 172 -4.67 -17.66 -9.06
N MET A 173 -4.50 -16.80 -8.05
CA MET A 173 -4.87 -17.13 -6.66
C MET A 173 -6.37 -17.29 -6.47
N GLU A 174 -7.19 -16.45 -7.11
CA GLU A 174 -8.66 -16.59 -7.09
C GLU A 174 -9.07 -17.96 -7.61
N ASN A 175 -8.55 -18.37 -8.77
CA ASN A 175 -8.85 -19.66 -9.36
C ASN A 175 -8.38 -20.82 -8.45
N ALA A 176 -7.16 -20.71 -7.91
CA ALA A 176 -6.62 -21.73 -7.00
C ALA A 176 -7.46 -21.89 -5.71
N LEU A 177 -8.04 -20.81 -5.18
CA LEU A 177 -8.93 -20.85 -4.03
C LEU A 177 -10.30 -21.44 -4.38
N ILE A 178 -10.85 -21.11 -5.56
CA ILE A 178 -12.11 -21.67 -6.06
C ILE A 178 -11.98 -23.20 -6.25
N ASP A 179 -10.91 -23.65 -6.91
CA ASP A 179 -10.68 -25.08 -7.16
C ASP A 179 -10.53 -25.87 -5.84
N ARG A 180 -9.88 -25.28 -4.83
CA ARG A 180 -9.81 -25.87 -3.49
C ARG A 180 -11.17 -25.98 -2.83
N TYR A 181 -11.99 -24.94 -2.94
CA TYR A 181 -13.33 -24.96 -2.35
C TYR A 181 -14.17 -26.08 -2.98
N ALA A 182 -14.18 -26.17 -4.31
CA ALA A 182 -14.88 -27.22 -5.05
C ALA A 182 -14.40 -28.63 -4.65
N ALA A 183 -13.09 -28.84 -4.49
CA ALA A 183 -12.54 -30.13 -4.08
C ALA A 183 -12.85 -30.49 -2.61
N SER A 184 -12.94 -29.49 -1.71
CA SER A 184 -13.21 -29.72 -0.28
C SER A 184 -14.65 -30.15 0.03
N ALA A 185 -15.59 -29.92 -0.91
CA ALA A 185 -16.98 -30.35 -0.77
C ALA A 185 -17.17 -31.87 -1.03
N GLY A 186 -16.19 -32.55 -1.64
CA GLY A 186 -16.31 -33.95 -2.06
C GLY A 186 -15.34 -34.96 -1.43
N SER A 187 -14.37 -34.56 -0.61
CA SER A 187 -13.30 -35.46 -0.12
C SER A 187 -13.02 -35.31 1.38
N GLY A 188 -13.32 -36.38 2.13
CA GLY A 188 -13.20 -36.49 3.59
C GLY A 188 -11.80 -36.71 4.16
N TYR A 189 -10.72 -36.38 3.45
CA TYR A 189 -9.35 -36.55 3.97
C TYR A 189 -8.50 -35.30 3.76
N LEU A 190 -8.47 -34.41 4.75
CA LEU A 190 -7.54 -33.30 4.86
C LEU A 190 -6.50 -33.62 5.93
N LYS A 191 -5.42 -34.33 5.56
CA LYS A 191 -4.29 -34.58 6.48
C LYS A 191 -2.98 -33.91 6.09
N ASP A 192 -2.95 -33.03 5.07
CA ASP A 192 -1.67 -32.49 4.59
C ASP A 192 -1.73 -31.09 3.94
N ARG A 193 -2.61 -30.18 4.41
CA ARG A 193 -2.84 -28.89 3.70
C ARG A 193 -2.87 -27.61 4.54
N SER A 194 -2.63 -27.67 5.85
CA SER A 194 -2.45 -26.46 6.68
C SER A 194 -1.23 -25.64 6.25
N PHE A 195 -0.20 -26.30 5.70
CA PHE A 195 1.06 -25.69 5.26
C PHE A 195 0.91 -24.76 4.02
N ASP A 196 -0.25 -24.73 3.39
CA ASP A 196 -0.51 -24.00 2.14
C ASP A 196 -1.24 -22.67 2.35
N LEU A 197 -2.08 -22.56 3.40
CA LEU A 197 -2.81 -21.32 3.71
C LEU A 197 -1.88 -20.20 4.19
N ASP A 198 -0.86 -20.54 4.98
CA ASP A 198 0.16 -19.57 5.41
C ASP A 198 0.98 -19.03 4.23
N THR A 199 1.20 -19.87 3.22
CA THR A 199 1.89 -19.47 1.98
C THR A 199 1.00 -18.52 1.18
N ILE A 200 -0.28 -18.85 1.01
CA ILE A 200 -1.26 -17.98 0.34
C ILE A 200 -1.41 -16.64 1.09
N ASN A 201 -1.47 -16.64 2.42
CA ASN A 201 -1.61 -15.43 3.22
C ASN A 201 -0.38 -14.51 3.08
N ARG A 202 0.83 -15.09 3.07
CA ARG A 202 2.08 -14.36 2.81
C ARG A 202 2.11 -13.76 1.40
N ASP A 203 1.67 -14.54 0.41
CA ASP A 203 1.59 -14.10 -0.99
C ASP A 203 0.58 -12.95 -1.15
N LEU A 204 -0.59 -13.05 -0.50
CA LEU A 204 -1.60 -11.97 -0.47
C LEU A 204 -1.03 -10.67 0.09
N ALA A 205 -0.33 -10.73 1.22
CA ALA A 205 0.33 -9.57 1.81
C ALA A 205 1.39 -8.96 0.86
N GLY A 206 2.20 -9.82 0.23
CA GLY A 206 3.20 -9.39 -0.75
C GLY A 206 2.58 -8.70 -1.97
N LEU A 207 1.44 -9.19 -2.46
CA LEU A 207 0.72 -8.61 -3.59
C LEU A 207 0.02 -7.30 -3.21
N GLN A 208 -0.51 -7.18 -1.99
CA GLN A 208 -1.04 -5.92 -1.48
C GLN A 208 0.03 -4.83 -1.40
N CYS A 209 1.23 -5.16 -0.88
CA CYS A 209 2.35 -4.23 -0.87
C CYS A 209 2.75 -3.78 -2.28
N ARG A 210 2.77 -4.69 -3.26
CA ARG A 210 3.06 -4.37 -4.68
C ARG A 210 1.97 -3.53 -5.32
N ALA A 211 0.70 -3.79 -5.01
CA ALA A 211 -0.44 -3.01 -5.49
C ALA A 211 -0.34 -1.54 -5.08
N LEU A 212 0.17 -1.29 -3.88
CA LEU A 212 0.32 0.05 -3.30
C LEU A 212 1.60 0.79 -3.76
N GLN A 213 2.47 0.16 -4.55
CA GLN A 213 3.67 0.81 -5.07
C GLN A 213 3.30 1.90 -6.09
N LYS A 214 3.89 3.09 -5.92
CA LYS A 214 3.66 4.30 -6.73
C LYS A 214 2.18 4.70 -6.84
N ARG A 215 1.65 5.22 -5.73
CA ARG A 215 0.26 5.71 -5.62
C ARG A 215 -0.08 6.67 -6.78
N PRO A 216 -1.01 6.30 -7.69
CA PRO A 216 -1.38 7.14 -8.83
C PRO A 216 -1.87 8.53 -8.42
N GLN A 217 -2.55 8.63 -7.27
CA GLN A 217 -3.08 9.89 -6.75
C GLN A 217 -1.98 10.92 -6.48
N ALA A 218 -0.85 10.48 -5.91
CA ALA A 218 0.27 11.39 -5.62
C ALA A 218 0.86 11.97 -6.91
N TRP A 219 0.99 11.14 -7.95
CA TRP A 219 1.45 11.59 -9.26
C TRP A 219 0.41 12.43 -9.99
N LYS A 220 -0.89 12.19 -9.77
CA LYS A 220 -1.95 13.03 -10.34
C LYS A 220 -1.86 14.46 -9.83
N HIS A 221 -1.64 14.63 -8.53
CA HIS A 221 -1.41 15.96 -7.94
C HIS A 221 -0.15 16.65 -8.49
N VAL A 222 0.92 15.90 -8.73
CA VAL A 222 2.11 16.43 -9.42
C VAL A 222 1.74 16.98 -10.80
N VAL A 223 1.00 16.21 -11.61
CA VAL A 223 0.56 16.64 -12.95
C VAL A 223 -0.32 17.88 -12.86
N GLU A 224 -1.28 17.93 -11.94
CA GLU A 224 -2.15 19.09 -11.72
C GLU A 224 -1.35 20.35 -11.36
N ARG A 225 -0.32 20.22 -10.51
CA ARG A 225 0.57 21.34 -10.16
C ARG A 225 1.43 21.79 -11.35
N MET A 226 1.87 20.85 -12.18
CA MET A 226 2.58 21.18 -13.43
C MET A 226 1.68 21.88 -14.44
N GLU A 227 0.42 21.48 -14.57
CA GLU A 227 -0.58 22.16 -15.39
C GLU A 227 -0.78 23.61 -14.91
N GLN A 228 -0.91 23.82 -13.60
CA GLN A 228 -1.01 25.16 -13.01
C GLN A 228 0.24 26.01 -13.29
N ALA A 229 1.43 25.44 -13.16
CA ALA A 229 2.68 26.14 -13.48
C ALA A 229 2.76 26.52 -14.97
N ALA A 230 2.32 25.63 -15.87
CA ALA A 230 2.26 25.92 -17.30
C ALA A 230 1.28 27.06 -17.61
N MET A 231 0.11 27.06 -16.99
CA MET A 231 -0.87 28.14 -17.14
C MET A 231 -0.33 29.47 -16.62
N ALA A 232 0.30 29.46 -15.43
CA ALA A 232 0.90 30.66 -14.85
C ALA A 232 2.03 31.22 -15.72
N TYR A 233 2.86 30.35 -16.30
CA TYR A 233 3.87 30.74 -17.27
C TYR A 233 3.25 31.48 -18.47
N TYR A 234 2.22 30.90 -19.08
CA TYR A 234 1.59 31.47 -20.28
C TYR A 234 0.83 32.77 -19.99
N GLU A 235 0.19 32.89 -18.84
CA GLU A 235 -0.52 34.09 -18.38
C GLU A 235 0.43 35.29 -18.27
N HIS A 236 1.62 35.08 -17.70
CA HIS A 236 2.61 36.13 -17.47
C HIS A 236 3.55 36.36 -18.67
N LEU A 237 3.41 35.58 -19.75
CA LEU A 237 4.17 35.76 -20.97
C LEU A 237 3.65 36.97 -21.77
N PRO A 238 4.48 37.96 -22.13
CA PRO A 238 4.06 39.12 -22.91
C PRO A 238 3.50 38.71 -24.29
N ASP A 239 2.47 39.41 -24.78
CA ASP A 239 1.83 39.08 -26.07
C ASP A 239 2.80 39.06 -27.26
N LYS A 240 3.83 39.91 -27.24
CA LYS A 240 4.87 39.95 -28.27
C LYS A 240 5.71 38.67 -28.33
N GLU A 241 5.73 37.90 -27.25
CA GLU A 241 6.52 36.68 -27.09
C GLU A 241 5.70 35.41 -27.30
N ARG A 242 4.38 35.55 -27.46
CA ARG A 242 3.47 34.46 -27.85
C ARG A 242 3.61 34.15 -29.34
N THR A 243 4.82 33.78 -29.76
CA THR A 243 5.07 33.34 -31.13
C THR A 243 4.31 32.05 -31.41
N VAL A 244 4.04 31.77 -32.69
CA VAL A 244 3.34 30.55 -33.10
C VAL A 244 4.07 29.30 -32.59
N GLU A 245 5.40 29.31 -32.63
CA GLU A 245 6.26 28.24 -32.14
C GLU A 245 6.14 28.04 -30.62
N MET A 246 6.15 29.13 -29.85
CA MET A 246 6.01 29.08 -28.39
C MET A 246 4.63 28.59 -27.96
N VAL A 247 3.58 29.03 -28.65
CA VAL A 247 2.20 28.57 -28.44
C VAL A 247 2.07 27.07 -28.77
N GLN A 248 2.72 26.60 -29.84
CA GLN A 248 2.76 25.18 -30.17
C GLN A 248 3.47 24.36 -29.07
N ALA A 249 4.64 24.79 -28.63
CA ALA A 249 5.38 24.12 -27.55
C ALA A 249 4.56 24.09 -26.24
N HIS A 250 3.90 25.20 -25.90
CA HIS A 250 3.01 25.29 -24.74
C HIS A 250 1.83 24.30 -24.83
N ASN A 251 1.14 24.26 -25.97
CA ASN A 251 0.03 23.33 -26.19
C ASN A 251 0.49 21.87 -26.19
N GLU A 252 1.70 21.59 -26.66
CA GLU A 252 2.28 20.25 -26.60
C GLU A 252 2.54 19.81 -25.15
N VAL A 253 3.10 20.69 -24.31
CA VAL A 253 3.26 20.42 -22.87
C VAL A 253 1.92 20.16 -22.20
N LEU A 254 0.91 21.00 -22.43
CA LEU A 254 -0.44 20.80 -21.87
C LEU A 254 -1.08 19.49 -22.33
N SER A 255 -0.96 19.16 -23.62
CA SER A 255 -1.50 17.92 -24.19
C SER A 255 -0.83 16.69 -23.58
N ARG A 256 0.49 16.75 -23.40
CA ARG A 256 1.29 15.71 -22.72
C ARG A 256 0.85 15.54 -21.26
N LEU A 257 0.70 16.63 -20.50
CA LEU A 257 0.25 16.56 -19.10
C LEU A 257 -1.17 15.99 -18.99
N ASN A 258 -2.10 16.42 -19.85
CA ASN A 258 -3.46 15.90 -19.88
C ASN A 258 -3.51 14.40 -20.21
N PHE A 259 -2.67 13.95 -21.16
CA PHE A 259 -2.51 12.52 -21.44
C PHE A 259 -2.02 11.76 -20.21
N MET A 260 -1.00 12.28 -19.51
CA MET A 260 -0.47 11.64 -18.30
C MET A 260 -1.50 11.58 -17.17
N LYS A 261 -2.31 12.63 -17.01
CA LYS A 261 -3.44 12.67 -16.07
C LYS A 261 -4.46 11.58 -16.37
N SER A 262 -4.91 11.49 -17.62
CA SER A 262 -5.87 10.47 -18.08
C SER A 262 -5.31 9.05 -17.87
N LYS A 263 -4.02 8.85 -18.14
CA LYS A 263 -3.33 7.58 -17.90
C LYS A 263 -3.28 7.22 -16.41
N LEU A 264 -3.01 8.18 -15.53
CA LEU A 264 -2.99 7.96 -14.08
C LEU A 264 -4.38 7.65 -13.51
N GLU A 265 -5.43 8.27 -14.03
CA GLU A 265 -6.82 7.96 -13.67
C GLU A 265 -7.20 6.52 -14.08
N GLY A 266 -6.76 6.09 -15.26
CA GLY A 266 -6.87 4.69 -15.66
C GLY A 266 -6.19 3.77 -14.65
N LEU A 267 -4.92 4.05 -14.33
CA LEU A 267 -4.15 3.26 -13.36
C LEU A 267 -4.77 3.23 -11.95
N GLU A 268 -5.32 4.35 -11.48
CA GLU A 268 -6.02 4.43 -10.21
C GLU A 268 -7.20 3.46 -10.15
N ASN A 269 -8.05 3.43 -11.18
CA ASN A 269 -9.17 2.50 -11.26
C ASN A 269 -8.68 1.04 -11.26
N TYR A 270 -7.57 0.76 -11.96
CA TYR A 270 -6.95 -0.57 -11.95
C TYR A 270 -6.45 -0.97 -10.56
N THR A 271 -5.73 -0.09 -9.87
CA THR A 271 -5.23 -0.35 -8.51
C THR A 271 -6.40 -0.53 -7.52
N HIS A 272 -7.43 0.30 -7.61
CA HIS A 272 -8.61 0.22 -6.74
C HIS A 272 -9.31 -1.15 -6.85
N THR A 273 -9.63 -1.58 -8.08
CA THR A 273 -10.27 -2.89 -8.29
C THR A 273 -9.38 -4.06 -7.84
N THR A 274 -8.06 -3.93 -7.99
CA THR A 274 -7.10 -4.96 -7.56
C THR A 274 -7.02 -5.07 -6.04
N LEU A 275 -7.01 -3.94 -5.33
CA LEU A 275 -7.04 -3.89 -3.87
C LEU A 275 -8.36 -4.44 -3.31
N GLN A 276 -9.49 -4.12 -3.94
CA GLN A 276 -10.79 -4.66 -3.54
C GLN A 276 -10.82 -6.20 -3.66
N ARG A 277 -10.30 -6.75 -4.77
CA ARG A 277 -10.23 -8.21 -4.97
C ARG A 277 -9.29 -8.87 -3.96
N LEU A 278 -8.12 -8.27 -3.69
CA LEU A 278 -7.20 -8.75 -2.65
C LEU A 278 -7.86 -8.75 -1.26
N SER A 279 -8.66 -7.73 -0.94
CA SER A 279 -9.41 -7.67 0.32
C SER A 279 -10.43 -8.80 0.43
N GLN A 280 -11.18 -9.07 -0.64
CA GLN A 280 -12.13 -10.18 -0.71
C GLN A 280 -11.43 -11.54 -0.55
N LEU A 281 -10.30 -11.73 -1.23
CA LEU A 281 -9.50 -12.95 -1.09
C LEU A 281 -9.01 -13.16 0.35
N ARG A 282 -8.56 -12.08 1.01
CA ARG A 282 -8.12 -12.14 2.40
C ARG A 282 -9.26 -12.55 3.33
N GLU A 283 -10.46 -12.00 3.14
CA GLU A 283 -11.65 -12.38 3.91
C GLU A 283 -12.00 -13.87 3.73
N ILE A 284 -11.96 -14.36 2.48
CA ILE A 284 -12.16 -15.78 2.18
C ILE A 284 -11.12 -16.65 2.89
N VAL A 285 -9.84 -16.27 2.84
CA VAL A 285 -8.78 -17.04 3.53
C VAL A 285 -9.00 -17.04 5.04
N THR A 286 -9.35 -15.91 5.65
CA THR A 286 -9.59 -15.84 7.10
C THR A 286 -10.79 -16.69 7.55
N THR A 287 -11.88 -16.67 6.78
CA THR A 287 -13.07 -17.49 7.08
C THR A 287 -12.76 -18.98 6.92
N LEU A 288 -11.95 -19.36 5.93
CA LEU A 288 -11.48 -20.74 5.79
C LEU A 288 -10.58 -21.18 6.95
N THR A 289 -9.66 -20.33 7.39
CA THR A 289 -8.82 -20.61 8.55
C THR A 289 -9.66 -20.84 9.80
N ALA A 290 -10.62 -19.95 10.08
CA ALA A 290 -11.53 -20.10 11.22
C ALA A 290 -12.35 -21.41 11.15
N LYS A 291 -12.84 -21.79 9.96
CA LYS A 291 -13.55 -23.06 9.75
C LYS A 291 -12.65 -24.27 10.01
N LEU A 292 -11.38 -24.21 9.60
CA LEU A 292 -10.41 -25.28 9.86
C LEU A 292 -10.07 -25.38 11.34
N GLU A 293 -9.88 -24.27 12.03
CA GLU A 293 -9.65 -24.22 13.49
C GLU A 293 -10.83 -24.82 14.26
N SER A 294 -12.07 -24.47 13.88
CA SER A 294 -13.29 -25.04 14.47
C SER A 294 -13.35 -26.57 14.29
N ARG A 295 -13.10 -27.07 13.08
CA ARG A 295 -13.07 -28.52 12.82
C ARG A 295 -11.99 -29.24 13.62
N LEU A 296 -10.81 -28.66 13.72
CA LEU A 296 -9.70 -29.24 14.47
C LEU A 296 -9.99 -29.23 15.98
N SER A 297 -10.61 -28.17 16.49
CA SER A 297 -11.09 -28.08 17.88
C SER A 297 -12.11 -29.18 18.21
N ILE A 298 -13.09 -29.41 17.33
CA ILE A 298 -14.08 -30.47 17.50
C ILE A 298 -13.40 -31.85 17.53
N GLU A 299 -12.48 -32.12 16.60
CA GLU A 299 -11.76 -33.40 16.57
C GLU A 299 -10.90 -33.61 17.83
N LEU A 300 -10.20 -32.57 18.30
CA LEU A 300 -9.45 -32.61 19.55
C LEU A 300 -10.36 -32.87 20.76
N ALA A 301 -11.54 -32.25 20.81
CA ALA A 301 -12.52 -32.49 21.86
C ALA A 301 -13.01 -33.95 21.86
N PHE A 302 -13.27 -34.54 20.67
CA PHE A 302 -13.59 -35.96 20.54
C PHE A 302 -12.45 -36.86 21.02
N GLN A 303 -11.20 -36.54 20.68
CA GLN A 303 -10.04 -37.30 21.17
C GLN A 303 -9.85 -37.19 22.68
N GLN A 304 -9.98 -35.99 23.25
CA GLN A 304 -9.95 -35.78 24.70
C GLN A 304 -11.04 -36.57 25.40
N HIS A 305 -12.28 -36.55 24.87
CA HIS A 305 -13.38 -37.34 25.41
C HIS A 305 -13.07 -38.85 25.37
N ARG A 306 -12.46 -39.34 24.28
CA ARG A 306 -12.02 -40.74 24.16
C ARG A 306 -10.93 -41.10 25.19
N ILE A 307 -9.92 -40.24 25.36
CA ILE A 307 -8.82 -40.44 26.33
C ILE A 307 -9.36 -40.40 27.77
N ALA A 308 -10.27 -39.47 28.06
CA ALA A 308 -10.94 -39.37 29.36
C ALA A 308 -11.77 -40.63 29.67
N ASN A 309 -12.46 -41.19 28.67
CA ASN A 309 -13.21 -42.43 28.86
C ASN A 309 -12.31 -43.66 29.00
N ALA A 310 -11.19 -43.72 28.27
CA ALA A 310 -10.19 -44.78 28.43
C ALA A 310 -9.54 -44.75 29.82
N SER A 311 -9.09 -43.57 30.29
CA SER A 311 -8.53 -43.40 31.63
C SER A 311 -9.53 -43.70 32.76
N ARG A 312 -10.81 -43.33 32.60
CA ARG A 312 -11.87 -43.74 33.54
C ARG A 312 -12.01 -45.25 33.64
N LYS A 313 -11.86 -45.97 32.53
CA LYS A 313 -11.92 -47.44 32.52
C LYS A 313 -10.74 -48.04 33.28
N ASP A 314 -9.53 -47.53 33.06
CA ASP A 314 -8.32 -47.98 33.77
C ASP A 314 -8.42 -47.72 35.30
N THR A 315 -8.99 -46.60 35.72
CA THR A 315 -9.23 -46.33 37.16
C THR A 315 -10.29 -47.22 37.79
N LYS A 316 -11.23 -47.79 37.02
CA LYS A 316 -12.23 -48.73 37.55
C LYS A 316 -11.67 -50.14 37.75
N GLU A 317 -10.57 -50.49 37.07
CA GLU A 317 -9.90 -51.79 37.20
C GLU A 317 -8.85 -51.80 38.33
N ALA A 318 -8.43 -50.63 38.82
CA ALA A 318 -7.66 -50.51 40.05
C ALA A 318 -8.60 -50.72 41.26
N ASN A 319 -8.54 -51.89 41.90
CA ASN A 319 -9.21 -52.15 43.17
C ASN A 319 -8.80 -51.08 44.20
N PRO A 320 -9.70 -50.18 44.64
CA PRO A 320 -9.34 -49.22 45.64
C PRO A 320 -9.23 -49.97 46.97
N ILE A 321 -8.03 -50.02 47.54
CA ILE A 321 -7.82 -50.40 48.95
C ILE A 321 -8.37 -49.25 49.78
N VAL A 322 -9.68 -49.26 49.99
CA VAL A 322 -10.36 -48.25 50.78
C VAL A 322 -10.10 -48.56 52.25
N SER A 323 -9.23 -47.76 52.87
CA SER A 323 -8.95 -47.78 54.31
C SER A 323 -10.25 -47.61 55.13
N ASN A 324 -10.38 -48.36 56.23
CA ASN A 324 -11.55 -48.35 57.14
C ASN A 324 -11.94 -46.96 57.68
N TYR A 325 -11.10 -45.93 57.49
CA TYR A 325 -11.41 -44.53 57.81
C TYR A 325 -12.30 -43.82 56.76
N PHE A 326 -12.59 -44.43 55.61
CA PHE A 326 -13.37 -43.84 54.52
C PHE A 326 -14.82 -43.51 54.91
N TRP A 327 -15.42 -44.31 55.80
CA TRP A 327 -16.77 -44.05 56.31
C TRP A 327 -16.86 -42.78 57.15
N VAL A 328 -15.78 -42.42 57.86
CA VAL A 328 -15.73 -41.20 58.66
C VAL A 328 -15.77 -39.97 57.75
N TYR A 329 -15.08 -40.02 56.61
CA TYR A 329 -15.13 -38.95 55.61
C TYR A 329 -16.54 -38.77 55.04
N PHE A 330 -17.24 -39.85 54.70
CA PHE A 330 -18.63 -39.72 54.21
C PHE A 330 -19.60 -39.22 55.28
N ALA A 331 -19.45 -39.66 56.53
CA ALA A 331 -20.29 -39.20 57.63
C ALA A 331 -20.11 -37.70 57.91
N THR A 332 -18.95 -37.12 57.66
CA THR A 332 -18.71 -35.67 57.87
C THR A 332 -18.91 -34.83 56.62
N PHE A 333 -18.45 -35.30 55.46
CA PHE A 333 -18.47 -34.48 54.24
C PHE A 333 -19.80 -34.50 53.51
N ILE A 334 -20.57 -35.60 53.51
CA ILE A 334 -21.89 -35.64 52.84
C ILE A 334 -22.87 -34.63 53.46
N PRO A 335 -23.02 -34.55 54.79
CA PRO A 335 -23.89 -33.53 55.39
C PRO A 335 -23.38 -32.12 55.12
N LEU A 336 -22.06 -31.91 55.12
CA LEU A 336 -21.45 -30.62 54.85
C LEU A 336 -21.69 -30.16 53.41
N THR A 337 -21.49 -31.03 52.41
CA THR A 337 -21.75 -30.69 51.00
C THR A 337 -23.24 -30.55 50.72
N ALA A 338 -24.12 -31.33 51.36
CA ALA A 338 -25.56 -31.13 51.26
C ALA A 338 -25.99 -29.77 51.83
N LEU A 339 -25.36 -29.30 52.92
CA LEU A 339 -25.62 -27.99 53.51
C LEU A 339 -25.11 -26.86 52.60
N VAL A 340 -23.92 -27.00 52.02
CA VAL A 340 -23.36 -26.03 51.06
C VAL A 340 -24.18 -25.98 49.77
N LEU A 341 -24.57 -27.12 49.20
CA LEU A 341 -25.40 -27.18 48.00
C LEU A 341 -26.82 -26.69 48.27
N GLY A 342 -27.39 -26.97 49.45
CA GLY A 342 -28.68 -26.43 49.87
C GLY A 342 -28.64 -24.90 50.05
N ALA A 343 -27.55 -24.37 50.62
CA ALA A 343 -27.33 -22.94 50.73
C ALA A 343 -27.12 -22.28 49.36
N TRP A 344 -26.39 -22.93 48.45
CA TRP A 344 -26.14 -22.45 47.09
C TRP A 344 -27.41 -22.49 46.23
N TRP A 345 -28.20 -23.57 46.28
CA TRP A 345 -29.46 -23.69 45.53
C TRP A 345 -30.44 -22.61 45.98
N LYS A 346 -30.59 -22.39 47.29
CA LYS A 346 -31.47 -21.35 47.83
C LYS A 346 -31.04 -19.93 47.43
N LEU A 347 -29.74 -19.71 47.17
CA LEU A 347 -29.21 -18.46 46.62
C LEU A 347 -29.39 -18.36 45.10
N ASN A 348 -29.29 -19.48 44.37
CA ASN A 348 -29.35 -19.53 42.91
C ASN A 348 -30.77 -19.45 42.34
N GLU A 349 -31.79 -19.82 43.13
CA GLU A 349 -33.21 -19.68 42.76
C GLU A 349 -33.64 -18.21 42.58
N SER A 350 -32.84 -17.26 43.09
CA SER A 350 -33.07 -15.81 42.91
C SER A 350 -32.47 -15.23 41.61
N THR A 351 -31.74 -16.03 40.81
CA THR A 351 -30.98 -15.54 39.63
C THR A 351 -31.31 -16.22 38.31
N LEU A 352 -32.24 -17.19 38.30
CA LEU A 352 -32.51 -18.08 37.15
C LEU A 352 -33.80 -17.74 36.40
N GLY A 353 -33.97 -16.46 36.07
CA GLY A 353 -35.05 -15.98 35.20
C GLY A 353 -34.64 -15.64 33.77
N LEU A 354 -33.38 -15.87 33.35
CA LEU A 354 -32.83 -15.15 32.19
C LEU A 354 -31.81 -15.89 31.30
N PHE A 355 -31.85 -17.22 31.20
CA PHE A 355 -31.04 -17.94 30.20
C PHE A 355 -31.79 -19.14 29.60
N GLY A 356 -32.45 -18.90 28.47
CA GLY A 356 -32.83 -19.92 27.50
C GLY A 356 -31.84 -19.82 26.33
N GLU A 357 -30.76 -20.59 26.38
CA GLU A 357 -29.55 -20.37 25.56
C GLU A 357 -29.33 -21.44 24.48
N ASP A 358 -30.42 -21.99 23.90
CA ASP A 358 -30.31 -22.91 22.76
C ASP A 358 -31.16 -22.47 21.54
N ALA A 359 -32.16 -21.59 21.72
CA ALA A 359 -33.05 -21.16 20.62
C ALA A 359 -32.50 -19.97 19.80
N HIS A 360 -31.54 -19.21 20.33
CA HIS A 360 -31.06 -17.98 19.68
C HIS A 360 -29.93 -18.23 18.67
N VAL A 361 -29.30 -19.41 18.71
CA VAL A 361 -28.21 -19.78 17.80
C VAL A 361 -28.77 -20.16 16.42
N GLU A 362 -29.89 -20.90 16.36
CA GLU A 362 -30.55 -21.26 15.10
C GLU A 362 -31.10 -20.03 14.35
N GLU A 363 -31.66 -19.06 15.09
CA GLU A 363 -32.20 -17.83 14.49
C GLU A 363 -31.09 -16.91 13.95
N MET A 364 -29.93 -16.90 14.62
CA MET A 364 -28.74 -16.18 14.17
C MET A 364 -28.10 -16.83 12.93
N GLU A 365 -28.13 -18.17 12.82
CA GLU A 365 -27.64 -18.89 11.63
C GLU A 365 -28.48 -18.59 10.38
N ASP A 366 -29.80 -18.56 10.52
CA ASP A 366 -30.73 -18.27 9.42
C ASP A 366 -30.61 -16.81 8.92
N GLU A 367 -30.38 -15.87 9.83
CA GLU A 367 -30.20 -14.45 9.50
C GLU A 367 -28.85 -14.18 8.79
N VAL A 368 -27.79 -14.89 9.20
CA VAL A 368 -26.48 -14.85 8.52
C VAL A 368 -26.56 -15.46 7.13
N MET A 369 -27.26 -16.58 6.97
CA MET A 369 -27.41 -17.26 5.67
C MET A 369 -28.22 -16.43 4.66
N ARG A 370 -29.27 -15.71 5.10
CA ARG A 370 -29.99 -14.76 4.24
C ARG A 370 -29.14 -13.57 3.81
N ASN A 371 -28.31 -13.03 4.71
CA ASN A 371 -27.43 -11.90 4.40
C ASN A 371 -26.33 -12.27 3.38
N ILE A 372 -25.83 -13.51 3.41
CA ILE A 372 -24.86 -14.03 2.43
C ILE A 372 -25.52 -14.22 1.05
N GLN A 373 -26.76 -14.74 1.01
CA GLN A 373 -27.50 -14.95 -0.24
C GLN A 373 -27.90 -13.64 -0.93
N GLN A 374 -28.28 -12.61 -0.17
CA GLN A 374 -28.67 -11.30 -0.72
C GLN A 374 -27.48 -10.49 -1.25
N ARG A 375 -26.28 -10.63 -0.67
CA ARG A 375 -25.07 -9.87 -1.06
C ARG A 375 -24.29 -10.49 -2.22
N THR A 376 -24.51 -11.78 -2.51
CA THR A 376 -23.80 -12.51 -3.57
C THR A 376 -24.62 -12.53 -4.87
N GLY A 377 -24.78 -11.36 -5.51
CA GLY A 377 -25.54 -11.18 -6.75
C GLY A 377 -25.17 -12.16 -7.89
N THR A 378 -26.13 -13.04 -8.19
CA THR A 378 -26.56 -13.68 -9.46
C THR A 378 -25.58 -14.33 -10.45
N ARG A 379 -24.27 -14.04 -10.49
CA ARG A 379 -23.38 -14.68 -11.49
C ARG A 379 -22.69 -15.95 -10.98
N VAL A 380 -22.43 -16.02 -9.68
CA VAL A 380 -21.89 -17.21 -9.01
C VAL A 380 -22.99 -18.28 -8.86
N SER A 381 -24.22 -17.86 -8.61
CA SER A 381 -25.40 -18.75 -8.48
C SER A 381 -25.73 -19.50 -9.78
N ALA A 382 -25.57 -18.90 -10.96
CA ALA A 382 -25.84 -19.59 -12.22
C ALA A 382 -24.90 -20.78 -12.46
N LYS A 383 -23.59 -20.61 -12.22
CA LYS A 383 -22.62 -21.71 -12.31
C LYS A 383 -22.74 -22.72 -11.18
N LEU A 384 -23.14 -22.27 -9.99
CA LEU A 384 -23.40 -23.14 -8.84
C LEU A 384 -24.64 -24.02 -9.05
N ASN A 385 -25.72 -23.45 -9.61
CA ASN A 385 -26.94 -24.19 -9.93
C ASN A 385 -26.75 -25.13 -11.13
N GLU A 386 -25.94 -24.78 -12.13
CA GLU A 386 -25.56 -25.72 -13.20
C GLU A 386 -24.75 -26.91 -12.65
N ALA A 387 -23.84 -26.67 -11.69
CA ALA A 387 -23.07 -27.72 -11.05
C ALA A 387 -23.95 -28.64 -10.17
N ILE A 388 -24.95 -28.08 -9.48
CA ILE A 388 -25.88 -28.84 -8.65
C ILE A 388 -26.90 -29.62 -9.51
N MET A 389 -27.40 -29.04 -10.61
CA MET A 389 -28.32 -29.70 -11.55
C MET A 389 -27.64 -30.86 -12.30
N SER A 390 -26.35 -30.73 -12.66
CA SER A 390 -25.62 -31.81 -13.33
C SER A 390 -25.35 -33.01 -12.41
N GLN A 391 -25.27 -32.81 -11.09
CA GLN A 391 -25.15 -33.90 -10.11
C GLN A 391 -26.51 -34.53 -9.75
N GLY A 392 -27.61 -33.79 -9.80
CA GLY A 392 -28.96 -34.31 -9.53
C GLY A 392 -29.45 -35.33 -10.57
N MET A 393 -29.11 -35.14 -11.86
CA MET A 393 -29.53 -36.04 -12.94
C MET A 393 -28.74 -37.36 -13.03
N SER A 394 -27.57 -37.47 -12.39
CA SER A 394 -26.79 -38.71 -12.38
C SER A 394 -27.25 -39.72 -11.30
N SER A 395 -28.23 -39.37 -10.46
CA SER A 395 -28.70 -40.22 -9.35
C SER A 395 -29.97 -41.02 -9.64
N ASN A 396 -30.57 -40.90 -10.83
CA ASN A 396 -31.82 -41.60 -11.22
C ASN A 396 -31.69 -42.52 -12.44
N ILE A 397 -30.48 -43.04 -12.73
CA ILE A 397 -30.31 -44.16 -13.65
C ILE A 397 -29.49 -45.25 -12.94
N VAL A 398 -30.18 -46.04 -12.11
CA VAL A 398 -29.96 -47.48 -11.92
C VAL A 398 -31.33 -48.13 -11.76
#